data_AF-A0A3C0UKM1-F1
#
_entry.id   AF-A0A3C0UKM1-F1
#
_cell.length_a   1.000
_cell.length_b   1.000
_cell.length_c   1.000
_cell.angle_alpha   90.00
_cell.angle_beta   90.00
_cell.angle_gamma   90.00
#
_symmetry.space_group_name_H-M   'P 1'
#
loop_
_entity.id
_entity.type
_entity.pdbx_description
1 polymer ?
#
loop_
_entity_poly.entity_id
_entity_poly.type
_entity_poly.pdbx_seq_one_letter_code
_entity_poly.pdbx_strand_id
1 'polypeptide(L)' 'KIKRKHAFHSHILTKKSTKRKRGLVGFTVVDDTNMDRIRLMLKF' A
#
# COMPACT_ATOMS: atom_id res chain seq x y z
N LYS A 1 -14.09 -1.72 -3.64
CA LYS A 1 -12.68 -1.65 -4.11
C LYS A 1 -11.76 -1.91 -2.92
N ILE A 2 -10.77 -2.78 -3.05
CA ILE A 2 -9.89 -3.16 -1.94
C ILE A 2 -8.83 -2.06 -1.74
N LYS A 3 -8.66 -1.58 -0.50
CA LYS A 3 -7.65 -0.56 -0.15
C LYS A 3 -6.41 -1.24 0.47
N ARG A 4 -5.22 -0.72 0.18
CA ARG A 4 -3.94 -1.14 0.76
C ARG A 4 -3.13 0.04 1.28
N LYS A 5 -2.21 -0.20 2.21
CA LYS A 5 -1.18 0.78 2.60
C LYS A 5 -0.02 0.78 1.60
N HIS A 6 0.72 1.89 1.54
CA HIS A 6 1.97 1.94 0.80
C HIS A 6 3.08 1.15 1.52
N ALA A 7 3.98 0.57 0.74
CA ALA A 7 5.18 -0.07 1.26
C ALA A 7 6.21 0.97 1.76
N PHE A 8 7.26 0.52 2.44
CA PHE A 8 8.41 1.33 2.88
C PHE A 8 8.14 2.36 4.00
N HIS A 9 7.00 2.25 4.70
CA HIS A 9 6.67 3.02 5.90
C HIS A 9 6.81 2.19 7.22
N SER A 10 7.85 1.36 7.32
CA SER A 10 8.05 0.50 8.51
C SER A 10 9.41 0.72 9.18
N HIS A 11 10.47 0.89 8.39
CA HIS A 11 11.84 1.08 8.90
C HIS A 11 12.62 2.08 8.04
N ILE A 12 13.73 2.60 8.59
CA ILE A 12 14.58 3.62 7.94
C ILE A 12 13.75 4.85 7.53
N LEU A 13 12.91 5.34 8.44
CA LEU A 13 12.10 6.54 8.18
C LEU A 13 12.91 7.83 8.38
N THR A 14 13.91 7.77 9.25
CA THR A 14 14.80 8.89 9.56
C THR A 14 15.58 9.37 8.33
N LYS A 15 15.99 8.44 7.44
CA LYS A 15 16.68 8.74 6.19
C LYS A 15 15.76 9.16 5.03
N LYS A 16 14.43 9.16 5.22
CA LYS A 16 13.46 9.55 4.18
C LYS A 16 13.02 11.00 4.39
N SER A 17 12.88 11.76 3.31
CA SER A 17 12.35 13.12 3.38
C SER A 17 10.92 13.16 3.94
N THR A 18 10.53 14.28 4.54
CA THR A 18 9.18 14.49 5.08
C THR A 18 8.10 14.34 4.00
N LYS A 19 8.34 14.88 2.80
CA LYS A 19 7.46 14.72 1.63
C LYS A 19 7.28 13.25 1.26
N ARG A 20 8.36 12.47 1.22
CA ARG A 20 8.29 11.03 0.92
C ARG A 20 7.51 10.28 2.00
N LYS A 21 7.80 10.53 3.28
CA LYS A 21 7.05 9.90 4.39
C LYS A 21 5.55 10.17 4.28
N ARG A 22 5.15 11.42 4.05
CA ARG A 22 3.74 11.81 3.87
C ARG A 22 3.06 11.04 2.74
N GLY A 23 3.74 10.85 1.61
CA GLY A 23 3.22 10.04 0.51
C GLY A 23 3.04 8.55 0.85
N LEU A 24 3.84 8.02 1.79
CA LEU A 24 3.80 6.61 2.19
C LEU A 24 2.84 6.31 3.36
N VAL A 25 2.37 7.32 4.09
CA VAL A 25 1.39 7.14 5.18
C VAL A 25 -0.01 6.78 4.64
N GLY A 26 -0.33 7.26 3.44
CA GLY A 26 -1.66 7.14 2.85
C GLY A 26 -2.08 5.70 2.51
N PHE A 27 -3.37 5.56 2.23
CA PHE A 27 -3.93 4.38 1.61
C PHE A 27 -4.13 4.63 0.12
N THR A 28 -3.96 3.57 -0.67
CA THR A 28 -4.28 3.57 -2.09
C THR A 28 -5.17 2.38 -2.42
N VAL A 29 -5.82 2.43 -3.58
CA VAL A 29 -6.62 1.32 -4.10
C VAL A 29 -5.68 0.30 -4.72
N VAL A 30 -6.00 -0.99 -4.59
CA VAL A 30 -5.27 -2.03 -5.31
C VAL A 30 -5.49 -1.84 -6.81
N ASP A 31 -4.43 -2.01 -7.59
CA ASP A 31 -4.51 -2.03 -9.04
C ASP A 31 -5.42 -3.15 -9.55
N ASP A 32 -6.19 -2.86 -10.60
CA ASP A 32 -7.20 -3.78 -11.14
C ASP A 32 -6.57 -5.09 -11.63
N THR A 33 -5.32 -5.10 -12.10
CA THR A 33 -4.64 -6.34 -12.55
C THR A 33 -4.38 -7.34 -11.43
N ASN A 34 -4.40 -6.90 -10.16
CA ASN A 34 -4.16 -7.75 -8.99
C ASN A 34 -5.44 -8.17 -8.27
N MET A 35 -6.59 -7.62 -8.67
CA MET A 35 -7.86 -7.85 -7.98
C MET A 35 -8.29 -9.33 -8.01
N ASP A 36 -8.11 -10.03 -9.12
CA ASP A 36 -8.55 -11.43 -9.25
C ASP A 36 -7.78 -12.38 -8.34
N ARG A 37 -6.46 -12.19 -8.23
CA ARG A 37 -5.62 -12.96 -7.30
C ARG A 37 -6.01 -12.70 -5.86
N ILE A 38 -6.28 -11.44 -5.50
CA ILE A 38 -6.68 -11.08 -4.14
C ILE A 38 -8.06 -11.66 -3.80
N ARG A 39 -9.01 -11.64 -4.74
CA ARG A 39 -10.33 -12.28 -4.57
C ARG A 39 -10.19 -13.78 -4.33
N LEU A 40 -9.30 -14.45 -5.07
CA LEU A 40 -9.03 -15.87 -4.88
C LEU A 40 -8.43 -16.18 -3.50
N MET A 41 -7.54 -15.33 -2.98
CA MET A 41 -6.88 -15.52 -1.69
C MET A 41 -7.79 -15.21 -0.49
N LEU A 42 -8.72 -14.26 -0.65
CA LEU A 42 -9.63 -13.83 0.41
C LEU A 42 -10.95 -14.61 0.44
N LYS A 43 -11.07 -15.71 -0.33
CA LYS A 43 -12.28 -16.54 -0.55
C LYS A 43 -13.47 -16.15 0.34
N PHE A 44 -14.37 -15.37 -0.25
CA PHE A 44 -15.77 -15.37 0.13
C PHE A 44 -16.48 -16.41 -0.72
#